data_AF-A0A2G5J4Y7-F1
#
_entry.id   AF-A0A2G5J4Y7-F1
#
_cell.length_a   1.000
_cell.length_b   1.000
_cell.length_c   1.000
_cell.angle_alpha   90.00
_cell.angle_beta   90.00
_cell.angle_gamma   90.00
#
_symmetry.space_group_name_H-M   'P 1'
#
loop_
_entity.id
_entity.type
_entity.pdbx_description
1 polymer ?
#
loop_
_entity_poly.entity_id
_entity_poly.type
_entity_poly.pdbx_seq_one_letter_code
_entity_poly.pdbx_strand_id
1 'polypeptide(L)'
;MTSSTTPGGLARFNSLEEHAASAALHEVCASSVWGSALLAGRPYATAAGLFAASDAAMAQLTTADLEEAMAGHPPIGRPKPGDPTSSREQRGMAGASDDLKAEMLELNLAYQEKFGHVFLICATGRTGEQMRDAVKERIGNTPEQEGENVRAELGKINRIRLGHLVQEDQA
;
A
#
# COMPACT_ATOMS: atom_id res chain seq x y z
N MET A 1 12.00 3.58 -40.30
CA MET A 1 11.68 4.37 -39.09
C MET A 1 10.33 3.91 -38.57
N THR A 2 10.27 2.75 -37.93
CA THR A 2 9.08 2.30 -37.21
C THR A 2 9.47 2.31 -35.74
N SER A 3 9.30 3.47 -35.10
CA SER A 3 9.41 3.57 -33.65
C SER A 3 8.31 2.70 -33.06
N SER A 4 8.69 1.56 -32.51
CA SER A 4 7.82 0.69 -31.74
C SER A 4 7.39 1.46 -30.50
N THR A 5 6.21 2.09 -30.55
CA THR A 5 5.54 2.64 -29.37
C THR A 5 5.14 1.47 -28.50
N THR A 6 5.94 1.19 -27.47
CA THR A 6 5.55 0.29 -26.39
C THR A 6 4.15 0.69 -25.93
N PRO A 7 3.18 -0.24 -25.83
CA PRO A 7 1.89 0.07 -25.22
C PRO A 7 2.16 0.65 -23.82
N GLY A 8 1.63 1.84 -23.53
CA GLY A 8 1.83 2.49 -22.22
C GLY A 8 1.50 1.55 -21.06
N GLY A 9 2.04 1.81 -19.86
CA GLY A 9 1.96 0.88 -18.71
C GLY A 9 0.54 0.36 -18.41
N LEU A 10 -0.49 1.19 -18.59
CA LEU A 10 -1.90 0.78 -18.49
C LEU A 10 -2.33 -0.22 -19.59
N ALA A 11 -1.94 0.01 -20.84
CA ALA A 11 -2.25 -0.89 -21.94
C ALA A 11 -1.57 -2.26 -21.73
N ARG A 12 -0.31 -2.25 -21.25
CA ARG A 12 0.39 -3.47 -20.82
C ARG A 12 -0.37 -4.21 -19.72
N PHE A 13 -0.76 -3.51 -18.65
CA PHE A 13 -1.57 -4.11 -17.58
C PHE A 13 -2.89 -4.70 -18.11
N ASN A 14 -3.59 -3.97 -18.97
CA ASN A 14 -4.84 -4.41 -19.60
C ASN A 14 -4.66 -5.64 -20.51
N SER A 15 -3.46 -5.91 -21.02
CA SER A 15 -3.18 -7.06 -21.89
C SER A 15 -2.48 -8.23 -21.19
N LEU A 16 -2.10 -8.11 -19.92
CA LEU A 16 -1.48 -9.21 -19.16
C LEU A 16 -2.39 -10.44 -19.13
N GLU A 17 -1.82 -11.63 -19.19
CA GLU A 17 -2.55 -12.84 -18.84
C GLU A 17 -3.12 -12.74 -17.43
N GLU A 18 -4.25 -13.39 -17.18
CA GLU A 18 -5.00 -13.25 -15.93
C GLU A 18 -4.13 -13.53 -14.70
N HIS A 19 -3.33 -14.62 -14.75
CA HIS A 19 -2.42 -15.00 -13.67
C HIS A 19 -1.34 -13.93 -13.41
N ALA A 20 -0.79 -13.32 -14.47
CA ALA A 20 0.25 -12.31 -14.36
C ALA A 20 -0.31 -10.98 -13.82
N ALA A 21 -1.53 -10.61 -14.23
CA ALA A 21 -2.21 -9.44 -13.69
C ALA A 21 -2.62 -9.64 -12.22
N SER A 22 -3.08 -10.83 -11.86
CA SER A 22 -3.38 -11.18 -10.46
C SER A 22 -2.13 -11.06 -9.59
N ALA A 23 -0.99 -11.58 -10.05
CA ALA A 23 0.29 -11.45 -9.34
C ALA A 23 0.70 -9.98 -9.20
N ALA A 24 0.61 -9.19 -10.27
CA ALA A 24 0.92 -7.76 -10.23
C ALA A 24 0.00 -6.97 -9.27
N LEU A 25 -1.28 -7.32 -9.18
CA LEU A 25 -2.22 -6.71 -8.23
C LEU A 25 -1.93 -7.15 -6.78
N HIS A 26 -1.49 -8.40 -6.57
CA HIS A 26 -1.13 -8.88 -5.24
C HIS A 26 0.10 -8.15 -4.67
N GLU A 27 1.07 -7.80 -5.52
CA GLU A 27 2.21 -6.94 -5.14
C GLU A 27 1.77 -5.51 -4.76
N VAL A 28 0.64 -5.05 -5.31
CA VAL A 28 0.05 -3.76 -4.90
C VAL A 28 -0.64 -3.87 -3.55
N CYS A 29 -1.52 -4.86 -3.38
CA CYS A 29 -2.31 -5.08 -2.18
C CYS A 29 -2.55 -6.58 -1.98
N ALA A 30 -2.28 -7.07 -0.77
CA ALA A 30 -2.41 -8.50 -0.47
C ALA A 30 -3.86 -9.00 -0.46
N SER A 31 -4.86 -8.12 -0.35
CA SER A 31 -6.27 -8.51 -0.35
C SER A 31 -6.68 -9.15 -1.68
N SER A 32 -7.09 -10.41 -1.59
CA SER A 32 -7.56 -11.22 -2.71
C SER A 32 -8.86 -10.68 -3.31
N VAL A 33 -9.78 -10.20 -2.47
CA VAL A 33 -11.05 -9.58 -2.88
C VAL A 33 -10.80 -8.29 -3.65
N TRP A 34 -9.91 -7.42 -3.15
CA TRP A 34 -9.53 -6.20 -3.86
C TRP A 34 -8.90 -6.51 -5.22
N GLY A 35 -7.94 -7.45 -5.27
CA GLY A 35 -7.27 -7.84 -6.50
C GLY A 35 -8.23 -8.42 -7.54
N SER A 36 -9.15 -9.28 -7.11
CA SER A 36 -10.17 -9.90 -7.97
C SER A 36 -11.13 -8.87 -8.56
N ALA A 37 -11.55 -7.87 -7.77
CA ALA A 37 -12.40 -6.78 -8.23
C ALA A 37 -11.71 -5.98 -9.36
N LEU A 38 -10.41 -5.69 -9.20
CA LEU A 38 -9.67 -4.93 -10.20
C LEU A 38 -9.42 -5.75 -11.48
N LEU A 39 -9.15 -7.04 -11.32
CA LEU A 39 -8.96 -7.96 -12.43
C LEU A 39 -10.22 -8.07 -13.28
N ALA A 40 -11.38 -8.23 -12.64
CA ALA A 40 -12.69 -8.30 -13.30
C ALA A 40 -13.10 -6.99 -14.00
N GLY A 41 -12.60 -5.84 -13.54
CA GLY A 41 -12.87 -4.54 -14.14
C GLY A 41 -12.04 -4.21 -15.40
N ARG A 42 -11.12 -5.08 -15.81
CA ARG A 42 -10.33 -4.89 -17.04
C ARG A 42 -11.20 -5.07 -18.30
N PRO A 43 -10.90 -4.35 -19.40
CA PRO A 43 -9.86 -3.35 -19.54
C PRO A 43 -10.29 -1.96 -19.02
N TYR A 44 -9.37 -1.24 -18.38
CA TYR A 44 -9.58 0.15 -17.96
C TYR A 44 -9.24 1.12 -19.08
N ALA A 45 -10.13 2.08 -19.35
CA ALA A 45 -9.89 3.10 -20.37
C ALA A 45 -8.79 4.10 -19.99
N THR A 46 -8.68 4.45 -18.71
CA THR A 46 -7.71 5.42 -18.19
C THR A 46 -7.13 4.97 -16.84
N ALA A 47 -5.96 5.49 -16.46
CA ALA A 47 -5.37 5.25 -15.15
C ALA A 47 -6.28 5.80 -14.02
N ALA A 48 -6.93 6.93 -14.25
CA ALA A 48 -7.93 7.48 -13.32
C ALA A 48 -9.10 6.52 -13.10
N GLY A 49 -9.56 5.82 -14.16
CA GLY A 49 -10.59 4.77 -14.04
C GLY A 49 -10.13 3.58 -13.20
N LEU A 50 -8.88 3.13 -13.37
CA LEU A 50 -8.27 2.10 -12.54
C LEU A 50 -8.16 2.54 -11.07
N PHE A 51 -7.75 3.78 -10.80
CA PHE A 51 -7.68 4.29 -9.43
C PHE A 51 -9.06 4.40 -8.80
N ALA A 52 -10.07 4.89 -9.52
CA ALA A 52 -11.43 4.95 -9.01
C ALA A 52 -11.99 3.55 -8.69
N ALA A 53 -11.71 2.55 -9.53
CA ALA A 53 -12.07 1.17 -9.24
C ALA A 53 -11.33 0.62 -8.00
N SER A 54 -10.05 0.98 -7.83
CA SER A 54 -9.26 0.68 -6.64
C SER A 54 -9.87 1.23 -5.36
N ASP A 55 -10.29 2.50 -5.39
CA ASP A 55 -10.89 3.15 -4.23
C ASP A 55 -12.26 2.55 -3.90
N ALA A 56 -13.08 2.27 -4.92
CA ALA A 56 -14.37 1.63 -4.75
C ALA A 56 -14.22 0.22 -4.16
N ALA A 57 -13.29 -0.60 -4.66
CA ALA A 57 -13.00 -1.91 -4.12
C ALA A 57 -12.51 -1.83 -2.67
N MET A 58 -11.61 -0.87 -2.38
CA MET A 58 -11.11 -0.63 -1.02
C MET A 58 -12.24 -0.24 -0.05
N ALA A 59 -13.21 0.56 -0.50
CA ALA A 59 -14.36 0.97 0.31
C ALA A 59 -15.30 -0.19 0.68
N GLN A 60 -15.33 -1.26 -0.12
CA GLN A 60 -16.21 -2.42 0.10
C GLN A 60 -15.56 -3.54 0.92
N LEU A 61 -14.27 -3.43 1.25
CA LEU A 61 -13.57 -4.47 2.00
C LEU A 61 -14.16 -4.66 3.40
N THR A 62 -14.38 -5.90 3.79
CA THR A 62 -14.74 -6.26 5.16
C THR A 62 -13.53 -6.15 6.09
N THR A 63 -13.74 -6.31 7.39
CA THR A 63 -12.63 -6.37 8.36
C THR A 63 -11.63 -7.47 8.02
N ALA A 64 -12.10 -8.66 7.63
CA ALA A 64 -11.23 -9.78 7.27
C ALA A 64 -10.39 -9.48 6.00
N ASP A 65 -10.98 -8.79 5.02
CA ASP A 65 -10.25 -8.40 3.81
C ASP A 65 -9.19 -7.32 4.11
N LEU A 66 -9.47 -6.42 5.06
CA LEU A 66 -8.48 -5.44 5.55
C LEU A 66 -7.35 -6.13 6.31
N GLU A 67 -7.65 -7.13 7.13
CA GLU A 67 -6.63 -7.95 7.82
C GLU A 67 -5.72 -8.66 6.81
N GLU A 68 -6.29 -9.26 5.76
CA GLU A 68 -5.51 -9.86 4.67
C GLU A 68 -4.62 -8.81 3.98
N ALA A 69 -5.16 -7.62 3.66
CA ALA A 69 -4.39 -6.53 3.09
C ALA A 69 -3.21 -6.14 3.99
N MET A 70 -3.45 -5.97 5.29
CA MET A 70 -2.45 -5.56 6.28
C MET A 70 -1.35 -6.61 6.48
N ALA A 71 -1.66 -7.90 6.38
CA ALA A 71 -0.68 -8.98 6.51
C ALA A 71 0.45 -8.90 5.46
N GLY A 72 0.22 -8.22 4.33
CA GLY A 72 1.23 -7.93 3.32
C GLY A 72 2.21 -6.81 3.67
N HIS A 73 2.02 -6.08 4.78
CA HIS A 73 2.83 -4.91 5.13
C HIS A 73 3.83 -5.18 6.26
N PRO A 74 5.11 -4.81 6.09
CA PRO A 74 6.07 -4.85 7.17
C PRO A 74 5.87 -3.66 8.15
N PRO A 75 6.29 -3.78 9.42
CA PRO A 75 6.23 -2.69 10.39
C PRO A 75 7.08 -1.47 9.97
N ILE A 76 6.64 -0.27 10.37
CA ILE A 76 7.41 0.96 10.13
C ILE A 76 8.75 0.92 10.88
N GLY A 77 9.83 1.27 10.18
CA GLY A 77 11.21 1.20 10.66
C GLY A 77 11.86 -0.18 10.47
N ARG A 78 11.12 -1.18 9.95
CA ARG A 78 11.61 -2.55 9.73
C ARG A 78 11.19 -3.07 8.36
N PRO A 79 11.77 -2.54 7.26
CA PRO A 79 11.45 -3.02 5.92
C PRO A 79 11.72 -4.51 5.78
N LYS A 80 10.92 -5.16 4.94
CA LYS A 80 11.12 -6.57 4.60
C LYS A 80 12.51 -6.73 3.95
N PRO A 81 13.38 -7.63 4.44
CA PRO A 81 14.68 -7.86 3.83
C PRO A 81 14.53 -8.25 2.36
N GLY A 82 15.28 -7.59 1.48
CA GLY A 82 15.21 -7.84 0.03
C GLY A 82 14.01 -7.19 -0.68
N ASP A 83 13.23 -6.36 0.01
CA ASP A 83 12.11 -5.61 -0.58
C ASP A 83 12.48 -4.13 -0.80
N PRO A 84 12.87 -3.74 -2.02
CA PRO A 84 13.21 -2.35 -2.33
C PRO A 84 12.00 -1.42 -2.32
N THR A 85 10.78 -1.93 -2.51
CA THR A 85 9.54 -1.14 -2.48
C THR A 85 9.26 -0.71 -1.05
N SER A 86 9.24 -1.66 -0.11
CA SER A 86 9.11 -1.35 1.32
C SER A 86 10.20 -0.37 1.77
N SER A 87 11.46 -0.62 1.43
CA SER A 87 12.57 0.27 1.81
C SER A 87 12.39 1.70 1.28
N ARG A 88 11.87 1.86 0.06
CA ARG A 88 11.63 3.18 -0.55
C ARG A 88 10.46 3.92 0.09
N GLU A 89 9.38 3.22 0.39
CA GLU A 89 8.15 3.80 0.96
C GLU A 89 8.41 4.42 2.34
N GLN A 90 9.14 3.72 3.21
CA GLN A 90 9.48 4.18 4.56
C GLN A 90 10.89 4.78 4.70
N ARG A 91 11.44 5.33 3.62
CA ARG A 91 12.77 5.98 3.63
C ARG A 91 12.94 7.09 4.68
N GLY A 92 11.83 7.71 5.12
CA GLY A 92 11.83 8.69 6.20
C GLY A 92 12.37 8.15 7.52
N MET A 93 12.35 6.83 7.73
CA MET A 93 12.95 6.18 8.91
C MET A 93 14.43 5.86 8.76
N ALA A 94 15.00 5.87 7.54
CA ALA A 94 16.39 5.48 7.32
C ALA A 94 17.38 6.42 8.02
N GLY A 95 17.07 7.73 8.04
CA GLY A 95 17.86 8.77 8.70
C GLY A 95 17.45 9.10 10.13
N ALA A 96 16.49 8.37 10.71
CA ALA A 96 16.04 8.60 12.09
C ALA A 96 17.15 8.29 13.10
N SER A 97 17.16 9.03 14.22
CA SER A 97 18.03 8.73 15.36
C SER A 97 17.72 7.36 15.95
N ASP A 98 18.69 6.78 16.67
CA ASP A 98 18.50 5.50 17.34
C ASP A 98 17.41 5.57 18.41
N ASP A 99 17.29 6.70 19.11
CA ASP A 99 16.20 6.96 20.07
C ASP A 99 14.84 6.94 19.38
N LEU A 100 14.69 7.59 18.22
CA LEU A 100 13.43 7.60 17.48
C LEU A 100 13.08 6.21 16.93
N LYS A 101 14.09 5.42 16.53
CA LYS A 101 13.87 4.04 16.08
C LYS A 101 13.45 3.13 17.24
N ALA A 102 14.04 3.31 18.42
CA ALA A 102 13.65 2.58 19.63
C ALA A 102 12.22 2.95 20.06
N GLU A 103 11.89 4.23 20.07
CA GLU A 103 10.53 4.71 20.35
C GLU A 103 9.50 4.16 19.35
N MET A 104 9.82 4.19 18.05
CA MET A 104 8.96 3.62 17.02
C MET A 104 8.76 2.11 17.19
N LEU A 105 9.77 1.38 17.65
CA LEU A 105 9.62 -0.04 17.95
C LEU A 105 8.61 -0.27 19.07
N GLU A 106 8.76 0.44 20.19
CA GLU A 106 7.84 0.35 21.32
C GLU A 106 6.40 0.69 20.90
N LEU A 107 6.22 1.77 20.14
CA LEU A 107 4.92 2.19 19.62
C LEU A 107 4.31 1.14 18.68
N ASN A 108 5.09 0.54 17.78
CA ASN A 108 4.60 -0.52 16.90
C ASN A 108 4.14 -1.76 17.70
N LEU A 109 4.88 -2.14 18.75
CA LEU A 109 4.53 -3.29 19.59
C LEU A 109 3.23 -3.01 20.37
N ALA A 110 3.12 -1.85 21.01
CA ALA A 110 1.92 -1.46 21.73
C ALA A 110 0.69 -1.34 20.80
N TYR A 111 0.91 -0.83 19.59
CA TYR A 111 -0.14 -0.76 18.56
C TYR A 111 -0.61 -2.17 18.15
N GLN A 112 0.31 -3.09 17.89
CA GLN A 112 -0.01 -4.48 17.54
C GLN A 112 -0.73 -5.21 18.68
N GLU A 113 -0.32 -5.00 19.93
CA GLU A 113 -1.01 -5.56 21.10
C GLU A 113 -2.46 -5.07 21.18
N LYS A 114 -2.71 -3.78 20.89
CA LYS A 114 -4.04 -3.19 20.96
C LYS A 114 -4.95 -3.61 19.81
N PHE A 115 -4.46 -3.56 18.57
CA PHE A 115 -5.29 -3.71 17.36
C PHE A 115 -5.13 -5.06 16.65
N GLY A 116 -4.14 -5.88 17.02
CA GLY A 116 -3.89 -7.20 16.42
C GLY A 116 -3.19 -7.16 15.06
N HIS A 117 -2.78 -6.00 14.58
CA HIS A 117 -2.11 -5.82 13.28
C HIS A 117 -1.05 -4.71 13.32
N VAL A 118 -0.21 -4.65 12.28
CA VAL A 118 0.84 -3.62 12.17
C VAL A 118 0.24 -2.20 12.12
N PHE A 119 0.99 -1.21 12.59
CA PHE A 119 0.66 0.19 12.34
C PHE A 119 0.85 0.49 10.85
N LEU A 120 -0.25 0.79 10.17
CA LEU A 120 -0.24 1.08 8.75
C LEU A 120 -0.38 2.58 8.50
N ILE A 121 0.53 3.14 7.72
CA ILE A 121 0.45 4.51 7.21
C ILE A 121 1.10 4.57 5.83
N CYS A 122 0.58 5.42 4.94
CA CYS A 122 1.25 5.77 3.70
C CYS A 122 2.56 6.53 4.01
N ALA A 123 3.66 5.82 4.21
CA ALA A 123 4.92 6.41 4.64
C ALA A 123 5.58 7.34 3.59
N THR A 124 5.21 7.21 2.31
CA THR A 124 5.77 8.01 1.22
C THR A 124 5.68 9.51 1.50
N GLY A 125 6.85 10.15 1.53
CA GLY A 125 6.98 11.60 1.75
C GLY A 125 6.95 12.05 3.22
N ARG A 126 6.78 11.14 4.18
CA ARG A 126 6.77 11.45 5.61
C ARG A 126 8.17 11.32 6.23
N THR A 127 8.45 12.15 7.25
CA THR A 127 9.62 11.98 8.12
C THR A 127 9.35 10.93 9.21
N GLY A 128 10.40 10.49 9.92
CA GLY A 128 10.24 9.58 11.03
C GLY A 128 9.40 10.13 12.17
N GLU A 129 9.57 11.41 12.49
CA GLU A 129 8.81 12.11 13.52
C GLU A 129 7.32 12.18 13.15
N GLN A 130 7.01 12.45 11.89
CA GLN A 130 5.62 12.46 11.42
C GLN A 130 4.96 11.07 11.53
N MET A 131 5.73 9.99 11.25
CA MET A 131 5.23 8.62 11.44
C MET A 131 5.03 8.27 12.92
N ARG A 132 5.96 8.70 13.79
CA ARG A 132 5.84 8.56 15.25
C ARG A 132 4.63 9.30 15.79
N ASP A 133 4.45 10.55 15.42
CA ASP A 133 3.35 11.38 15.91
C ASP A 133 2.00 10.79 15.47
N ALA A 134 1.94 10.26 14.24
CA ALA A 134 0.74 9.59 13.75
C ALA A 134 0.40 8.31 14.52
N VAL A 135 1.38 7.46 14.89
CA VAL A 135 1.07 6.27 15.71
C VAL A 135 0.69 6.66 17.14
N LYS A 136 1.29 7.71 17.72
CA LYS A 136 0.92 8.24 19.04
C LYS A 136 -0.50 8.80 19.08
N GLU A 137 -0.94 9.46 18.02
CA GLU A 137 -2.32 9.92 17.90
C GLU A 137 -3.28 8.74 17.76
N ARG A 138 -2.98 7.84 16.82
CA ARG A 138 -3.88 6.75 16.44
C ARG A 138 -3.97 5.62 17.47
N ILE A 139 -2.97 5.43 18.32
CA ILE A 139 -3.03 4.44 19.39
C ILE A 139 -4.14 4.75 20.41
N GLY A 140 -4.63 5.99 20.47
CA GLY A 140 -5.78 6.39 21.29
C GLY A 140 -7.15 5.98 20.71
N ASN A 141 -7.22 5.62 19.43
CA ASN A 141 -8.47 5.37 18.73
C ASN A 141 -9.21 4.12 19.21
N THR A 142 -10.53 4.10 18.97
CA THR A 142 -11.32 2.87 19.00
C THR A 142 -10.97 1.98 17.80
N PRO A 143 -11.18 0.65 17.87
CA PRO A 143 -10.98 -0.25 16.74
C PRO A 143 -11.74 0.17 15.48
N GLU A 144 -12.96 0.69 15.62
CA GLU A 144 -13.78 1.13 14.49
C GLU A 144 -13.20 2.36 13.80
N GLN A 145 -12.78 3.37 14.57
CA GLN A 145 -12.09 4.54 14.02
C GLN A 145 -10.79 4.15 13.34
N GLU A 146 -10.05 3.20 13.92
CA GLU A 146 -8.77 2.78 13.38
C GLU A 146 -8.91 1.94 12.11
N GLY A 147 -9.95 1.12 12.00
CA GLY A 147 -10.29 0.42 10.76
C GLY A 147 -10.52 1.37 9.59
N GLU A 148 -11.20 2.49 9.82
CA GLU A 148 -11.41 3.52 8.78
C GLU A 148 -10.11 4.25 8.42
N ASN A 149 -9.24 4.52 9.39
CA ASN A 149 -7.91 5.08 9.12
C ASN A 149 -7.06 4.12 8.29
N VAL A 150 -7.02 2.84 8.66
CA VAL A 150 -6.30 1.79 7.92
C VAL A 150 -6.80 1.72 6.48
N ARG A 151 -8.12 1.69 6.27
CA ARG A 151 -8.73 1.68 4.92
C ARG A 151 -8.29 2.90 4.11
N ALA A 152 -8.31 4.08 4.70
CA ALA A 152 -7.88 5.31 4.04
C ALA A 152 -6.38 5.30 3.68
N GLU A 153 -5.52 4.77 4.56
CA GLU A 153 -4.09 4.64 4.32
C GLU A 153 -3.78 3.58 3.24
N LEU A 154 -4.48 2.44 3.24
CA LEU A 154 -4.39 1.43 2.16
C LEU A 154 -4.77 2.03 0.80
N GLY A 155 -5.84 2.83 0.74
CA GLY A 155 -6.22 3.50 -0.50
C GLY A 155 -5.11 4.43 -1.04
N LYS A 156 -4.44 5.19 -0.17
CA LYS A 156 -3.30 6.03 -0.55
C LYS A 156 -2.12 5.20 -1.07
N ILE A 157 -1.77 4.13 -0.36
CA ILE A 157 -0.66 3.24 -0.74
C ILE A 157 -0.96 2.56 -2.08
N ASN A 158 -2.16 2.02 -2.24
CA ASN A 158 -2.59 1.34 -3.47
C ASN A 158 -2.54 2.28 -4.68
N ARG A 159 -2.99 3.54 -4.54
CA ARG A 159 -2.88 4.53 -5.63
C ARG A 159 -1.43 4.79 -6.05
N ILE A 160 -0.50 4.91 -5.10
CA ILE A 160 0.93 5.11 -5.40
C ILE A 160 1.49 3.89 -6.14
N ARG A 161 1.23 2.69 -5.61
CA ARG A 161 1.73 1.44 -6.19
C ARG A 161 1.11 1.14 -7.56
N LEU A 162 -0.19 1.35 -7.74
CA LEU A 162 -0.85 1.28 -9.05
C LEU A 162 -0.26 2.31 -10.01
N GLY A 163 0.01 3.53 -9.53
CA GLY A 163 0.70 4.57 -10.29
C GLY A 163 2.01 4.04 -10.89
N HIS A 164 2.87 3.42 -10.08
CA HIS A 164 4.09 2.79 -10.59
C HIS A 164 3.82 1.62 -11.55
N LEU A 165 2.80 0.80 -11.27
CA LEU A 165 2.43 -0.34 -12.12
C LEU A 165 2.01 0.08 -13.54
N VAL A 166 1.30 1.20 -13.66
CA VAL A 166 0.75 1.69 -14.95
C VAL A 166 1.49 2.89 -15.54
N GLN A 167 2.52 3.40 -14.88
CA GLN A 167 3.47 4.33 -15.46
C GLN A 167 4.38 3.62 -16.47
N GLU A 168 4.84 4.36 -17.47
CA GLU A 168 5.91 3.90 -18.35
C GLU A 168 7.22 3.84 -17.57
N ASP A 169 8.01 2.78 -17.76
CA ASP A 169 9.41 2.81 -17.33
C ASP A 169 10.07 3.94 -18.11
N GLN A 170 10.35 5.07 -17.44
CA GLN A 170 11.27 6.05 -18.02
C GLN A 170 12.65 5.40 -17.99
N ALA A 171 13.11 5.02 -19.19
CA ALA A 171 14.45 4.54 -19.45
C ALA A 171 15.53 5.51 -18.95
#